data_AF-A0A5N5FME5-F1
#
_entry.id   AF-A0A5N5FME5-F1
#
_cell.length_a   1.000
_cell.length_b   1.000
_cell.length_c   1.000
_cell.angle_alpha   90.00
_cell.angle_beta   90.00
_cell.angle_gamma   90.00
#
_symmetry.space_group_name_H-M   'P 1'
#
loop_
_entity.id
_entity.type
_entity.pdbx_description
1 polymer ?
#
loop_
_entity_poly.entity_id
_entity_poly.type
_entity_poly.pdbx_seq_one_letter_code
_entity_poly.pdbx_strand_id
1 'polypeptide(L)'
;MAELAFPLAAKLIERLSSIASEEICLVWGVQADLQKLGRTMSTIRDVLLDAEEKQARNSGLRSWLRQLKDVFLDAEDLLDEFECEALRRQVLVMKLRT
;
A
#
# COMPACT_ATOMS: atom_id res chain seq x y z
N MET A 1 -19.72 -3.42 9.09
CA MET A 1 -18.86 -2.41 9.71
C MET A 1 -17.65 -2.25 8.82
N ALA A 2 -17.30 -1.03 8.40
CA ALA A 2 -16.06 -0.74 7.68
C ALA A 2 -15.09 -0.10 8.69
N GLU A 3 -14.66 -0.89 9.67
CA GLU A 3 -13.81 -0.47 10.80
C GLU A 3 -12.31 -0.59 10.50
N LEU A 4 -11.93 -0.92 9.26
CA LEU A 4 -10.57 -1.34 8.94
C LEU A 4 -9.96 -0.61 7.75
N ALA A 5 -10.66 0.36 7.13
CA ALA A 5 -10.13 1.02 5.94
C ALA A 5 -8.99 1.98 6.31
N PHE A 6 -9.18 2.80 7.34
CA PHE A 6 -8.15 3.71 7.86
C PHE A 6 -6.89 2.98 8.34
N PRO A 7 -6.95 2.00 9.27
CA PRO A 7 -5.75 1.32 9.75
C PRO A 7 -5.02 0.57 8.63
N LEU A 8 -5.74 0.02 7.65
CA LEU A 8 -5.14 -0.63 6.50
C LEU A 8 -4.41 0.37 5.58
N ALA A 9 -5.01 1.54 5.33
CA ALA A 9 -4.34 2.63 4.60
C ALA A 9 -3.04 3.05 5.30
N ALA A 10 -3.06 3.21 6.62
CA ALA A 10 -1.88 3.57 7.41
C ALA A 10 -0.77 2.52 7.27
N LYS A 11 -1.10 1.23 7.39
CA LYS A 11 -0.17 0.12 7.21
C LYS A 11 0.46 0.11 5.81
N LEU A 12 -0.34 0.31 4.76
CA LEU A 12 0.15 0.32 3.38
C LEU A 12 1.08 1.51 3.12
N ILE A 13 0.80 2.69 3.68
CA ILE A 13 1.68 3.86 3.57
C ILE A 13 3.05 3.58 4.20
N GLU A 14 3.07 2.96 5.38
CA GLU A 14 4.31 2.57 6.07
C GLU A 14 5.12 1.60 5.21
N ARG A 15 4.49 0.54 4.70
CA ARG A 15 5.13 -0.45 3.82
C ARG A 15 5.65 0.18 2.53
N LEU A 16 4.84 0.97 1.84
CA LEU A 16 5.25 1.68 0.62
C LEU A 16 6.45 2.57 0.88
N SER A 17 6.48 3.26 2.02
CA SER A 17 7.60 4.12 2.40
C SER A 17 8.89 3.32 2.62
N SER A 18 8.79 2.16 3.29
CA SER A 18 9.92 1.24 3.47
C SER A 18 10.43 0.74 2.13
N ILE A 19 9.56 0.17 1.29
CA ILE A 19 9.95 -0.38 -0.02
C ILE A 19 10.55 0.69 -0.92
N ALA A 20 9.95 1.89 -0.99
CA ALA A 20 10.45 2.99 -1.79
C ALA A 20 11.84 3.50 -1.35
N SER A 21 12.27 3.18 -0.13
CA SER A 21 13.59 3.50 0.39
C SER A 21 14.66 2.44 0.04
N GLU A 22 14.25 1.28 -0.47
CA GLU A 22 15.19 0.22 -0.85
C GLU A 22 15.92 0.55 -2.16
N GLU A 23 17.22 0.27 -2.19
CA GLU A 23 18.08 0.45 -3.39
C GLU A 23 17.56 -0.33 -4.61
N ILE A 24 16.86 -1.45 -4.39
CA ILE A 24 16.30 -2.24 -5.48
C ILE A 24 15.25 -1.48 -6.30
N CYS A 25 14.53 -0.54 -5.66
CA CYS A 25 13.56 0.32 -6.34
C CYS A 25 14.22 1.32 -7.28
N LEU A 26 15.45 1.77 -6.96
CA LEU A 26 16.27 2.58 -7.86
C LEU A 26 16.71 1.77 -9.07
N VAL A 27 17.22 0.55 -8.83
CA VAL A 27 17.68 -0.35 -9.91
C VAL A 27 16.54 -0.69 -10.87
N TRP A 28 15.32 -0.84 -10.38
CA TRP A 28 14.15 -1.17 -11.19
C TRP A 28 13.42 0.06 -11.76
N GLY A 29 13.83 1.27 -11.38
CA GLY A 29 13.23 2.52 -11.88
C GLY A 29 11.82 2.81 -11.38
N VAL A 30 11.37 2.14 -10.31
CA VAL A 30 9.98 2.25 -9.79
C VAL A 30 9.86 3.21 -8.59
N GLN A 31 10.97 3.76 -8.10
CA GLN A 31 10.98 4.60 -6.89
C GLN A 31 10.01 5.79 -6.98
N ALA A 32 9.99 6.49 -8.12
CA ALA A 32 9.12 7.65 -8.31
C ALA A 32 7.62 7.27 -8.26
N ASP A 33 7.26 6.13 -8.84
CA ASP A 33 5.89 5.62 -8.84
C ASP A 33 5.45 5.19 -7.44
N LEU A 34 6.32 4.51 -6.69
CA LEU A 34 6.03 4.12 -5.30
C LEU A 34 5.89 5.34 -4.38
N GLN A 35 6.73 6.37 -4.55
CA GLN A 35 6.56 7.63 -3.82
C GLN A 35 5.26 8.35 -4.17
N LYS A 36 4.87 8.35 -5.45
CA LYS A 36 3.59 8.93 -5.89
C LYS A 36 2.42 8.17 -5.29
N LEU A 37 2.47 6.84 -5.29
CA LEU A 37 1.45 5.98 -4.68
C LEU A 37 1.33 6.24 -3.18
N GLY A 38 2.44 6.37 -2.45
CA GLY A 38 2.44 6.72 -1.02
C GLY A 38 1.77 8.07 -0.73
N ARG A 39 1.97 9.08 -1.60
CA ARG A 39 1.28 10.38 -1.48
C ARG A 39 -0.22 10.24 -1.71
N THR A 40 -0.62 9.51 -2.76
CA THR A 40 -2.03 9.24 -3.05
C THR A 40 -2.70 8.51 -1.89
N MET A 41 -2.06 7.48 -1.33
CA MET A 41 -2.59 6.78 -0.15
C MET A 41 -2.69 7.68 1.07
N SER A 42 -1.73 8.59 1.28
CA SER A 42 -1.81 9.56 2.38
C SER A 42 -3.04 10.47 2.25
N THR A 43 -3.33 10.97 1.04
CA THR A 43 -4.55 11.74 0.77
C THR A 43 -5.81 10.91 1.05
N ILE A 44 -5.84 9.63 0.65
CA ILE A 44 -6.98 8.75 0.91
C ILE A 44 -7.15 8.50 2.41
N ARG A 45 -6.06 8.27 3.15
CA ARG A 45 -6.09 8.09 4.61
C ARG A 45 -6.69 9.31 5.33
N ASP A 46 -6.31 10.51 4.91
CA ASP A 46 -6.81 11.73 5.54
C ASP A 46 -8.33 11.89 5.32
N VAL A 47 -8.85 11.50 4.15
CA VAL A 47 -10.30 11.47 3.88
C VAL A 47 -11.01 10.32 4.63
N LEU A 48 -10.33 9.20 4.85
CA LEU A 48 -10.89 8.05 5.55
C LEU A 48 -11.22 8.34 7.01
N LEU A 49 -10.44 9.17 7.67
CA LEU A 49 -10.67 9.56 9.06
C LEU A 49 -12.05 10.21 9.23
N ASP A 50 -12.40 11.16 8.36
CA ASP A 50 -13.71 11.80 8.34
C ASP A 50 -14.83 10.86 7.88
N ALA A 51 -14.51 9.92 6.99
CA ALA A 51 -15.48 9.01 6.40
C ALA A 51 -15.91 7.90 7.39
N GLU A 52 -14.98 7.38 8.19
CA GLU A 52 -15.27 6.32 9.15
C GLU A 52 -16.21 6.79 10.27
N GLU A 53 -16.10 8.05 10.73
CA GLU A 53 -17.03 8.63 11.70
C GLU A 53 -18.46 8.78 11.13
N LYS A 54 -18.56 9.14 9.85
CA LYS A 54 -19.85 9.43 9.19
C LYS A 54 -20.55 8.18 8.66
N GLN A 55 -19.85 7.03 8.58
CA GLN A 55 -20.37 5.81 7.95
C GLN A 55 -21.63 5.25 8.63
N ALA A 56 -21.79 5.45 9.94
CA ALA A 56 -22.87 4.87 10.72
C ALA A 56 -24.25 5.34 10.26
N ARG A 57 -24.32 6.55 9.67
CA ARG A 57 -25.57 7.19 9.22
C ARG A 57 -25.72 7.20 7.70
N ASN A 58 -24.75 6.66 6.96
CA ASN A 58 -24.73 6.71 5.50
C ASN A 58 -24.39 5.33 4.90
N SER A 59 -25.42 4.62 4.44
CA SER A 59 -25.29 3.29 3.83
C SER A 59 -24.46 3.29 2.54
N GLY A 60 -24.53 4.35 1.74
CA GLY A 60 -23.71 4.52 0.54
C GLY A 60 -22.23 4.66 0.88
N LEU A 61 -21.91 5.49 1.88
CA LEU A 61 -20.54 5.65 2.38
C LEU A 61 -19.99 4.34 2.95
N ARG A 62 -20.81 3.59 3.70
CA ARG A 62 -20.43 2.26 4.20
C ARG A 62 -20.15 1.26 3.07
N SER A 63 -20.91 1.31 1.96
CA SER A 63 -20.65 0.47 0.79
C SER A 63 -19.34 0.86 0.10
N TRP A 64 -19.10 2.16 -0.07
CA TRP A 64 -17.87 2.67 -0.66
C TRP A 64 -16.63 2.32 0.17
N LEU A 65 -16.68 2.48 1.50
CA LEU A 65 -15.59 2.10 2.40
C LEU A 65 -15.29 0.60 2.38
N ARG A 66 -16.30 -0.24 2.14
CA ARG A 66 -16.09 -1.69 1.97
C ARG A 66 -15.33 -1.98 0.68
N GLN A 67 -15.71 -1.38 -0.44
CA GLN A 67 -15.00 -1.55 -1.71
C GLN A 67 -13.55 -1.05 -1.62
N LEU A 68 -13.35 0.09 -0.95
CA LEU A 68 -12.01 0.64 -0.74
C LEU A 68 -11.13 -0.29 0.11
N LYS A 69 -11.72 -0.97 1.11
CA LYS A 69 -11.01 -1.99 1.88
C LYS A 69 -10.53 -3.13 0.97
N ASP A 70 -11.38 -3.61 0.06
CA ASP A 70 -11.01 -4.69 -0.86
C ASP A 70 -9.83 -4.27 -1.75
N VAL A 71 -9.85 -3.04 -2.28
CA VAL A 71 -8.73 -2.47 -3.07
C VAL A 71 -7.43 -2.40 -2.25
N PHE A 72 -7.52 -2.10 -0.97
CA PHE A 72 -6.34 -2.08 -0.10
C PHE A 72 -5.79 -3.48 0.17
N LEU A 73 -6.63 -4.50 0.27
CA LEU A 73 -6.16 -5.88 0.38
C LEU A 73 -5.45 -6.31 -0.90
N ASP A 74 -6.01 -5.99 -2.07
CA ASP A 74 -5.34 -6.26 -3.36
C ASP A 74 -3.97 -5.55 -3.44
N ALA A 75 -3.87 -4.32 -2.90
CA ALA A 75 -2.61 -3.59 -2.83
C ALA A 75 -1.61 -4.21 -1.85
N GLU A 76 -2.08 -4.79 -0.75
CA GLU A 76 -1.24 -5.51 0.22
C GLU A 76 -0.63 -6.76 -0.43
N ASP A 77 -1.46 -7.56 -1.11
CA ASP A 77 -1.02 -8.75 -1.85
C ASP A 77 0.02 -8.40 -2.93
N LEU A 78 -0.18 -7.29 -3.65
CA LEU A 78 0.78 -6.81 -4.65
C LEU A 78 2.13 -6.42 -4.04
N LEU A 79 2.14 -5.79 -2.86
CA LEU A 79 3.39 -5.44 -2.17
C LEU A 79 4.12 -6.67 -1.64
N ASP A 80 3.39 -7.68 -1.17
CA ASP A 80 3.97 -8.97 -0.77
C ASP A 80 4.66 -9.66 -1.95
N GLU A 81 4.02 -9.66 -3.13
CA GLU A 81 4.62 -10.21 -4.36
C GLU A 81 5.86 -9.43 -4.78
N PHE A 82 5.81 -8.09 -4.69
CA PHE A 82 6.96 -7.23 -4.99
C PHE A 82 8.16 -7.53 -4.08
N GLU A 83 7.94 -7.59 -2.76
CA GLU A 83 8.98 -7.90 -1.78
C GLU A 83 9.56 -9.31 -2.03
N CYS A 84 8.70 -10.29 -2.32
CA CYS A 84 9.15 -11.66 -2.64
C CYS A 84 10.05 -11.67 -3.88
N GLU A 85 9.67 -10.97 -4.94
CA GLU A 85 10.46 -10.90 -6.17
C GLU A 85 11.76 -10.11 -5.96
N ALA A 86 11.72 -9.03 -5.16
CA ALA A 86 12.91 -8.27 -4.77
C ALA A 86 13.95 -9.17 -4.07
N LEU A 87 13.51 -9.97 -3.09
CA LEU A 87 14.35 -10.92 -2.38
C LEU A 87 14.91 -12.01 -3.31
N ARG A 88 14.08 -12.59 -4.19
CA ARG A 88 14.53 -13.59 -5.17
C ARG A 88 15.64 -13.05 -6.05
N ARG A 89 15.51 -11.82 -6.54
CA ARG A 89 16.53 -11.21 -7.40
C ARG A 89 17.79 -10.83 -6.62
N GLN A 90 17.68 -10.37 -5.37
CA GLN A 90 18.87 -10.16 -4.53
C GLN A 90 19.68 -11.44 -4.37
N VAL A 91 19.02 -12.58 -4.10
CA VAL A 91 19.69 -13.89 -3.99
C VAL A 91 20.36 -14.29 -5.31
N LEU A 92 19.71 -14.08 -6.46
CA LEU A 92 20.31 -14.35 -7.78
C LEU A 92 21.53 -13.48 -8.06
N VAL A 93 21.46 -12.19 -7.74
CA VAL A 93 22.60 -11.25 -7.89
C VAL A 93 23.77 -11.65 -6.98
N MET A 94 23.50 -12.11 -5.76
CA MET A 94 24.54 -12.61 -4.86
C MET A 94 25.20 -13.88 -5.41
N LYS A 95 24.42 -14.83 -5.94
CA LYS A 95 24.93 -16.08 -6.52
C LYS A 95 25.77 -15.89 -7.79
N LEU A 96 25.50 -14.85 -8.59
CA LEU A 96 26.28 -14.53 -9.79
C LEU A 96 27.61 -13.82 -9.48
N ARG A 97 27.79 -13.34 -8.24
CA ARG A 97 28.99 -12.60 -7.81
C ARG A 97 30.03 -13.50 -7.10
N THR A 98 29.62 -14.68 -6.64
CA THR A 98 30.47 -15.74 -6.05
C THR A 98 30.88 -16.76 -7.08
#